data_AF-A0A8H8C475-F1
#
_entry.id   AF-A0A8H8C475-F1
#
_cell.length_a   1.000
_cell.length_b   1.000
_cell.length_c   1.000
_cell.angle_alpha   90.00
_cell.angle_beta   90.00
_cell.angle_gamma   90.00
#
_symmetry.space_group_name_H-M   'P 1'
#
loop_
_entity.id
_entity.type
_entity.pdbx_description
1 polymer ?
#
loop_
_entity_poly.entity_id
_entity_poly.type
_entity_poly.pdbx_seq_one_letter_code
_entity_poly.pdbx_strand_id
1 'polypeptide(L)'
;MPKLFSNDSMTPDLCISSALARRSAVPATTFLYAGVEYGRECYAATRAPTPQPASLVGSKACTMTCKGDPSQSCGAGKMYNLYVATSVTVSGTATNQWSTAVPVSTAT
;
A
#
# COMPACT_ATOMS: atom_id res chain seq x y z
N MET A 1 8.68 10.16 -3.67
CA MET A 1 7.89 9.90 -2.44
C MET A 1 8.78 9.22 -1.43
N PRO A 2 8.66 9.47 -0.11
CA PRO A 2 9.44 8.74 0.89
C PRO A 2 9.00 7.27 1.00
N LYS A 3 9.97 6.39 1.26
CA LYS A 3 9.72 4.95 1.49
C LYS A 3 9.03 4.77 2.83
N LEU A 4 7.89 4.07 2.82
CA LEU A 4 7.12 3.76 4.01
C LEU A 4 7.66 2.51 4.71
N PHE A 5 7.89 1.45 3.94
CA PHE A 5 8.50 0.20 4.35
C PHE A 5 8.89 -0.63 3.12
N SER A 6 9.62 -1.73 3.34
CA SER A 6 9.89 -2.72 2.31
C SER A 6 10.03 -4.12 2.91
N ASN A 7 9.34 -5.11 2.35
CA ASN A 7 9.37 -6.50 2.77
C ASN A 7 8.85 -7.44 1.67
N ASP A 8 8.97 -8.75 1.89
CA ASP A 8 8.53 -9.76 0.93
C ASP A 8 7.04 -10.10 1.03
N SER A 9 6.29 -9.43 1.92
CA SER A 9 4.83 -9.49 1.99
C SER A 9 4.15 -8.39 1.17
N MET A 10 4.91 -7.65 0.36
CA MET A 10 4.41 -6.49 -0.37
C MET A 10 3.27 -6.88 -1.32
N THR A 11 2.17 -6.15 -1.22
CA THR A 11 1.07 -6.09 -2.20
C THR A 11 0.60 -4.64 -2.32
N PRO A 12 -0.07 -4.25 -3.42
CA PRO A 12 -0.72 -2.96 -3.57
C PRO A 12 -1.63 -2.63 -2.39
N ASP A 13 -2.51 -3.56 -2.02
CA ASP A 13 -3.46 -3.38 -0.91
C ASP A 13 -2.77 -3.19 0.44
N LEU A 14 -1.70 -3.95 0.70
CA LEU A 14 -0.90 -3.77 1.91
C LEU A 14 -0.26 -2.37 1.96
N CYS A 15 0.27 -1.88 0.83
CA CYS A 15 0.85 -0.54 0.78
C CYS A 15 -0.19 0.57 0.96
N ILE A 16 -1.35 0.46 0.30
CA ILE A 16 -2.46 1.42 0.41
C ILE A 16 -2.98 1.46 1.85
N SER A 17 -3.31 0.30 2.43
CA SER A 17 -3.82 0.21 3.80
C SER A 17 -2.82 0.76 4.83
N SER A 18 -1.53 0.47 4.67
CA SER A 18 -0.48 1.02 5.54
C SER A 18 -0.34 2.53 5.43
N ALA A 19 -0.49 3.10 4.22
CA ALA A 19 -0.47 4.53 4.00
C ALA A 19 -1.68 5.22 4.66
N LEU A 20 -2.86 4.59 4.60
CA LEU A 20 -4.08 5.08 5.26
C LEU A 20 -3.99 4.97 6.79
N ALA A 21 -3.41 3.89 7.31
CA ALA A 21 -3.26 3.66 8.75
C ALA A 21 -2.34 4.69 9.44
N ARG A 22 -1.44 5.34 8.70
CA ARG A 22 -0.56 6.40 9.22
C ARG A 22 -1.31 7.65 9.68
N ARG A 23 -2.60 7.79 9.34
CA ARG A 23 -3.48 8.80 9.95
C ARG A 23 -3.60 8.64 11.47
N SER A 24 -3.44 7.43 12.00
CA SER A 24 -3.48 7.12 13.43
C SER A 24 -2.09 7.04 14.08
N ALA A 25 -1.00 7.24 13.32
CA ALA A 25 0.35 7.32 13.87
C ALA A 25 0.60 8.70 14.53
N VAL A 26 1.61 8.83 15.40
CA VAL A 26 2.01 10.12 15.99
C VAL A 26 3.39 10.50 15.44
N PRO A 27 3.54 11.66 14.77
CA PRO A 27 2.50 12.62 14.40
C PRO A 27 1.56 12.10 13.29
N ALA A 28 0.28 12.44 13.40
CA ALA A 28 -0.75 12.02 12.44
C ALA A 28 -0.44 12.57 11.06
N THR A 29 -0.25 11.68 10.09
CA THR A 29 0.02 12.04 8.70
C THR A 29 -0.98 11.36 7.79
N THR A 30 -1.76 12.15 7.05
CA THR A 30 -2.68 11.61 6.04
C THR A 30 -1.95 11.55 4.71
N PHE A 31 -1.56 10.35 4.27
CA PHE A 31 -1.02 10.14 2.93
C PHE A 31 -2.17 10.01 1.92
N LEU A 32 -2.11 10.80 0.85
CA LEU A 32 -3.10 10.80 -0.25
C LEU A 32 -2.64 9.95 -1.43
N TYR A 33 -1.34 9.65 -1.48
CA TYR A 33 -0.68 8.93 -2.55
C TYR A 33 0.09 7.76 -1.96
N ALA A 34 -0.06 6.59 -2.57
CA ALA A 34 0.72 5.40 -2.27
C ALA A 34 1.37 4.88 -3.56
N GLY A 35 2.57 4.31 -3.46
CA GLY A 35 3.27 3.76 -4.60
C GLY A 35 4.00 2.47 -4.26
N VAL A 36 4.01 1.51 -5.18
CA VAL A 36 4.77 0.26 -5.04
C VAL A 36 5.88 0.19 -6.08
N GLU A 37 7.07 -0.21 -5.65
CA GLU A 37 8.27 -0.29 -6.51
C GLU A 37 9.07 -1.57 -6.23
N TYR A 38 9.86 -2.00 -7.21
CA TYR A 38 10.80 -3.12 -7.09
C TYR A 38 10.20 -4.43 -6.56
N GLY A 39 8.89 -4.65 -6.70
CA GLY A 39 8.20 -5.85 -6.21
C GLY A 39 8.00 -5.92 -4.69
N ARG A 40 8.69 -5.08 -3.91
CA ARG A 40 8.80 -5.22 -2.44
C ARG A 40 8.77 -3.91 -1.66
N GLU A 41 8.66 -2.77 -2.31
CA GLU A 41 8.81 -1.46 -1.68
C GLU A 41 7.49 -0.70 -1.70
N CYS A 42 7.13 -0.11 -0.56
CA CYS A 42 5.99 0.76 -0.43
C CYS A 42 6.45 2.18 -0.16
N TYR A 43 5.81 3.13 -0.83
CA TYR A 43 6.04 4.56 -0.75
C TYR A 43 4.72 5.25 -0.46
N ALA A 44 4.76 6.36 0.28
CA ALA A 44 3.56 7.15 0.54
C ALA A 44 3.88 8.65 0.61
N ALA A 45 2.96 9.49 0.16
CA ALA A 45 3.12 10.94 0.18
C ALA A 45 1.79 11.67 0.40
N THR A 46 1.88 12.85 1.03
CA THR A 46 0.73 13.74 1.26
C THR A 46 0.43 14.60 0.04
N ARG A 47 1.40 14.73 -0.88
CA ARG A 47 1.33 15.50 -2.12
C ARG A 47 1.63 14.59 -3.30
N ALA A 48 1.13 14.96 -4.47
CA ALA A 48 1.43 14.26 -5.71
C ALA A 48 2.96 14.24 -5.94
N PRO A 49 3.51 13.16 -6.53
CA PRO A 49 4.91 13.13 -6.90
C PRO A 49 5.25 14.24 -7.91
N THR A 50 6.42 14.86 -7.76
CA THR A 50 6.97 15.86 -8.68
C THR A 50 8.36 15.40 -9.16
N PRO A 51 8.59 15.27 -10.47
CA PRO A 51 7.63 15.44 -11.56
C PRO A 51 6.47 14.44 -11.42
N GLN A 52 5.31 14.79 -12.00
CA GLN A 52 4.19 13.84 -12.09
C GLN A 52 4.72 12.55 -12.74
N PRO A 53 4.30 11.37 -12.24
CA PRO A 53 4.66 10.15 -12.92
C PRO A 53 4.18 10.24 -14.36
N ALA A 54 5.09 10.02 -15.29
CA ALA A 54 4.73 9.85 -16.70
C ALA A 54 3.92 8.56 -16.78
N SER A 55 2.60 8.68 -16.62
CA SER A 55 1.67 7.55 -16.60
C SER A 55 1.95 6.66 -17.81
N LEU A 56 2.27 5.39 -17.56
CA LEU A 56 2.17 4.30 -18.54
C LEU A 56 2.85 4.51 -19.90
N VAL A 57 3.99 5.20 -19.99
CA VAL A 57 4.66 5.32 -21.29
C VAL A 57 5.55 4.09 -21.55
N GLY A 58 4.92 3.02 -22.06
CA GLY A 58 5.59 1.88 -22.70
C GLY A 58 5.34 0.52 -22.04
N SER A 59 5.41 -0.54 -22.85
CA SER A 59 5.18 -1.97 -22.52
C SER A 59 6.06 -2.56 -21.40
N LYS A 60 6.88 -1.74 -20.73
CA LYS A 60 7.77 -2.12 -19.63
C LYS A 60 7.38 -1.53 -18.27
N ALA A 61 6.30 -0.75 -18.19
CA ALA A 61 5.82 -0.24 -16.91
C ALA A 61 5.16 -1.36 -16.09
N CYS A 62 5.50 -1.44 -14.80
CA CYS A 62 4.86 -2.34 -13.83
C CYS A 62 5.05 -3.85 -14.12
N THR A 63 6.22 -4.25 -14.62
CA THR A 63 6.53 -5.64 -14.98
C THR A 63 7.01 -6.51 -13.82
N MET A 64 7.33 -5.93 -12.66
CA MET A 64 7.75 -6.71 -11.50
C MET A 64 6.53 -7.18 -10.74
N THR A 65 6.48 -8.49 -10.47
CA THR A 65 5.46 -9.06 -9.61
C THR A 65 5.70 -8.66 -8.16
N CYS A 66 4.61 -8.56 -7.41
CA CYS A 66 4.67 -8.32 -5.98
C CYS A 66 5.22 -9.56 -5.25
N LYS A 67 6.08 -9.35 -4.26
CA LYS A 67 6.64 -10.46 -3.46
C LYS A 67 5.59 -11.16 -2.61
N GLY A 68 4.61 -10.41 -2.10
CA GLY A 68 3.51 -10.97 -1.30
C GLY A 68 2.41 -11.60 -2.13
N ASP A 69 2.31 -11.23 -3.42
CA ASP A 69 1.32 -11.79 -4.34
C ASP A 69 1.83 -11.73 -5.80
N PRO A 70 2.35 -12.85 -6.34
CA PRO A 70 2.87 -12.89 -7.71
C PRO A 70 1.84 -12.61 -8.81
N SER A 71 0.53 -12.61 -8.50
CA SER A 71 -0.53 -12.28 -9.46
C SER A 71 -0.68 -10.77 -9.70
N GLN A 72 -0.06 -9.95 -8.85
CA GLN A 72 -0.16 -8.50 -8.89
C GLN A 72 1.16 -7.86 -9.34
N SER A 73 1.05 -6.69 -9.98
CA SER A 73 2.21 -5.88 -10.37
C SER A 73 2.59 -4.87 -9.29
N CYS A 74 3.87 -4.85 -8.92
CA CYS A 74 4.47 -3.94 -7.93
C CYS A 74 5.62 -3.13 -8.51
N GLY A 75 5.34 -2.38 -9.57
CA GLY A 75 6.27 -1.47 -10.21
C GLY A 75 7.31 -2.15 -11.10
N ALA A 76 8.41 -1.44 -11.33
CA ALA A 76 9.63 -1.88 -12.01
C ALA A 76 10.80 -1.01 -11.50
N GLY A 77 12.02 -1.20 -12.03
CA GLY A 77 13.15 -0.38 -11.59
C GLY A 77 12.97 1.10 -11.95
N LYS A 78 12.88 1.98 -10.94
CA LYS A 78 12.60 3.42 -11.09
C LYS A 78 11.20 3.75 -11.60
N MET A 79 10.26 2.81 -11.53
CA MET A 79 8.88 2.97 -11.97
C MET A 79 7.94 2.36 -10.93
N TYR A 80 6.97 3.11 -10.46
CA TYR A 80 6.02 2.64 -9.45
C TYR A 80 4.59 2.68 -9.97
N ASN A 81 3.75 1.76 -9.49
CA ASN A 81 2.29 1.90 -9.64
C ASN A 81 1.85 2.98 -8.65
N LEU A 82 1.19 4.04 -9.11
CA LEU A 82 0.67 5.11 -8.25
C LEU A 82 -0.80 4.84 -7.94
N TYR A 83 -1.15 4.88 -6.65
CA TYR A 83 -2.51 4.81 -6.16
C TYR A 83 -2.86 6.14 -5.47
N VAL A 84 -4.07 6.63 -5.75
CA VAL A 84 -4.59 7.89 -5.21
C VAL A 84 -5.83 7.59 -4.37
N ALA A 85 -5.88 8.11 -3.15
CA ALA A 85 -7.09 8.06 -2.34
C ALA A 85 -8.13 9.05 -2.90
N THR A 86 -9.18 8.56 -3.57
CA THR A 86 -10.23 9.42 -4.18
C THR A 86 -11.29 9.89 -3.19
N SER A 87 -11.48 9.17 -2.08
CA SER A 87 -12.33 9.58 -0.96
C SER A 87 -12.20 8.53 0.15
N VAL A 88 -11.72 8.94 1.33
CA VAL A 88 -11.74 8.08 2.53
C VAL A 88 -12.87 8.58 3.43
N THR A 89 -14.09 8.10 3.22
CA THR A 89 -15.14 8.23 4.23
C THR A 89 -14.84 7.20 5.31
N VAL A 90 -14.10 7.60 6.34
CA VAL A 90 -13.95 6.76 7.55
C VAL A 90 -15.26 6.83 8.31
N SER A 91 -16.21 5.96 7.99
CA SER A 91 -17.33 5.66 8.86
C SER A 91 -16.92 4.48 9.75
N GLY A 92 -16.25 4.79 10.86
CA GLY A 92 -15.86 3.79 11.85
C GLY A 92 -15.05 4.39 12.98
N THR A 93 -15.64 4.45 14.17
CA THR A 93 -14.94 4.66 15.43
C THR A 93 -13.95 3.52 15.65
N ALA A 94 -12.68 3.85 15.87
CA ALA A 94 -11.66 2.87 16.22
C ALA A 94 -12.08 2.12 17.50
N THR A 95 -12.29 0.81 17.38
CA THR A 95 -12.21 -0.11 18.52
C THR A 95 -11.18 -1.17 18.18
N ASN A 96 -10.08 -1.14 18.93
CA ASN A 96 -9.04 -2.15 18.94
C ASN A 96 -9.69 -3.53 19.16
N GLN A 97 -9.77 -4.35 18.13
CA GLN A 97 -10.03 -5.78 18.26
C GLN A 97 -9.11 -6.53 17.29
N TRP A 98 -7.91 -6.80 17.79
CA TRP A 98 -7.09 -7.90 17.35
C TRP A 98 -7.86 -9.18 17.66
N SER A 99 -8.69 -9.63 16.72
CA SER A 99 -9.36 -10.93 16.83
C SER A 99 -8.39 -11.99 16.36
N THR A 100 -7.55 -12.49 17.27
CA THR A 100 -7.00 -13.84 17.13
C THR A 100 -8.18 -14.79 17.07
N ALA A 101 -8.52 -15.21 15.85
CA ALA A 101 -9.45 -16.29 15.60
C ALA A 101 -8.87 -17.56 16.24
N VAL A 102 -9.42 -17.94 17.38
CA VAL A 102 -9.28 -19.30 17.91
C VAL A 102 -10.40 -20.12 17.26
N PRO A 103 -10.12 -21.13 16.43
CA PRO A 103 -11.18 -22.02 15.96
C PRO A 103 -11.69 -22.83 17.16
N VAL A 104 -12.95 -22.59 17.50
CA VAL A 104 -13.78 -23.50 18.29
C VAL A 104 -13.91 -24.81 17.51
N SER A 105 -13.40 -25.90 18.07
CA SER A 105 -13.82 -27.26 17.73
C SER A 105 -14.46 -27.88 18.96
N THR A 106 -15.74 -28.21 18.85
CA THR A 106 -16.50 -29.02 19.81
C THR A 106 -17.11 -30.21 19.07
N ALA A 107 -17.34 -31.29 19.83
CA ALA A 107 -17.96 -32.58 19.49
C ALA A 107 -17.01 -33.60 18.82
N THR A 108 -16.91 -34.85 19.29
CA THR A 108 -17.93 -35.70 19.95
C THR A 108 -17.33 -36.47 21.12
#